data_AF-A0A921LJ80-F1
#
_entry.id   AF-A0A921LJ80-F1
#
_cell.length_a   1.000
_cell.length_b   1.000
_cell.length_c   1.000
_cell.angle_alpha   90.00
_cell.angle_beta   90.00
_cell.angle_gamma   90.00
#
_symmetry.space_group_name_H-M   'P 1'
#
loop_
_entity.id
_entity.type
_entity.pdbx_description
1 polymer ?
#
loop_
_entity_poly.entity_id
_entity_poly.type
_entity_poly.pdbx_seq_one_letter_code
_entity_poly.pdbx_strand_id
1 'polypeptide(L)'
;MWWIIVIGIVVIMLIRFANDSNKQANAIIKQGGMKVKYKTLINYLLSQDPNAKIVQETNTLISIGLLGISGSTIFIVSQAYGEVHIQWKVDSNVFGKHQMEWYFNEFLDQTKMIEKITNDLTVYQTNMVQKFK
;
A
#
# COMPACT_ATOMS: atom_id res chain seq x y z
N MET A 1 -16.98 4.22 -40.16
CA MET A 1 -18.06 4.85 -39.36
C MET A 1 -18.24 4.20 -37.98
N TRP A 2 -18.22 2.87 -37.84
CA TRP A 2 -18.29 2.17 -36.53
C TRP A 2 -17.18 2.60 -35.53
N TRP A 3 -15.98 2.89 -36.03
CA TRP A 3 -14.85 3.35 -35.21
C TRP A 3 -15.13 4.63 -34.41
N ILE A 4 -15.98 5.54 -34.90
CA ILE A 4 -16.35 6.78 -34.18
C ILE A 4 -17.19 6.45 -32.94
N ILE A 5 -18.08 5.46 -33.04
CA ILE A 5 -18.91 4.99 -31.91
C ILE A 5 -18.01 4.34 -30.85
N VAL A 6 -17.06 3.50 -31.28
CA VAL A 6 -16.09 2.86 -30.38
C VAL A 6 -15.23 3.91 -29.66
N ILE A 7 -14.70 4.89 -30.38
CA ILE A 7 -13.92 6.00 -29.81
C ILE A 7 -14.77 6.78 -28.81
N GLY A 8 -16.03 7.07 -29.16
CA GLY A 8 -16.97 7.76 -28.26
C GLY A 8 -17.17 7.03 -26.93
N ILE A 9 -17.37 5.71 -26.96
CA ILE A 9 -17.52 4.88 -25.75
C ILE A 9 -16.25 4.91 -24.90
N VAL A 10 -15.08 4.73 -25.52
CA VAL A 10 -13.79 4.76 -24.82
C VAL A 10 -13.56 6.11 -24.13
N VAL A 11 -13.84 7.23 -24.83
CA VAL A 11 -13.70 8.57 -24.25
C VAL A 11 -14.63 8.76 -23.05
N ILE A 12 -15.90 8.32 -23.14
CA ILE A 12 -16.84 8.40 -22.02
C ILE A 12 -16.36 7.57 -20.82
N MET A 13 -15.83 6.37 -21.06
CA MET A 13 -15.26 5.53 -20.00
C MET A 13 -14.06 6.21 -19.31
N LEU A 14 -13.15 6.80 -20.08
CA LEU A 14 -11.99 7.51 -19.53
C LEU A 14 -12.39 8.73 -18.69
N ILE A 15 -13.39 9.50 -19.13
CA ILE A 15 -13.91 10.65 -18.35
C ILE A 15 -14.54 10.17 -17.03
N ARG A 16 -15.35 9.11 -17.06
CA ARG A 16 -15.93 8.53 -15.84
C ARG A 16 -14.86 8.04 -14.87
N PHE A 17 -13.86 7.32 -15.40
CA PHE A 17 -12.75 6.83 -14.61
C PHE A 17 -11.99 7.97 -13.93
N ALA A 18 -11.62 9.02 -14.68
CA ALA A 18 -10.94 10.19 -14.13
C ALA A 18 -11.77 10.88 -13.03
N ASN A 19 -13.08 11.03 -13.24
CA ASN A 19 -13.98 11.61 -12.24
C ASN A 19 -14.05 10.77 -10.96
N ASP A 20 -14.11 9.45 -11.08
CA ASP A 20 -14.18 8.56 -9.92
C ASP A 20 -12.86 8.51 -9.16
N SER A 21 -11.71 8.54 -9.86
CA SER A 21 -10.39 8.70 -9.24
C SER A 21 -10.28 10.02 -8.49
N ASN A 22 -10.75 11.13 -9.07
CA ASN A 22 -10.75 12.44 -8.42
C ASN A 22 -11.66 12.46 -7.18
N LYS A 23 -12.84 11.83 -7.24
CA LYS A 23 -13.73 11.72 -6.08
C LYS A 23 -13.08 10.97 -4.93
N GLN A 24 -12.38 9.88 -5.21
CA GLN A 24 -11.64 9.14 -4.18
C GLN A 24 -10.52 9.96 -3.55
N ALA A 25 -9.65 10.57 -4.37
CA ALA A 25 -8.58 11.40 -3.85
C ALA A 25 -9.13 12.53 -2.96
N ASN A 26 -10.21 13.18 -3.39
CA ASN A 26 -10.89 14.20 -2.60
C ASN A 26 -11.53 13.67 -1.31
N ALA A 27 -12.09 12.45 -1.32
CA ALA A 27 -12.63 11.84 -0.12
C ALA A 27 -11.54 11.61 0.94
N ILE A 28 -10.36 11.16 0.53
CA ILE A 28 -9.21 10.96 1.43
C ILE A 28 -8.67 12.30 1.94
N ILE A 29 -8.55 13.30 1.07
CA ILE A 29 -8.17 14.67 1.48
C ILE A 29 -9.14 15.21 2.53
N LYS A 30 -10.46 15.05 2.33
CA LYS A 30 -11.47 15.46 3.31
C LYS A 30 -11.34 14.74 4.66
N GLN A 31 -10.74 13.56 4.68
CA GLN A 31 -10.43 12.79 5.89
C GLN A 31 -9.06 13.15 6.49
N GLY A 32 -8.37 14.16 5.96
CA GLY A 32 -7.07 14.64 6.45
C GLY A 32 -5.86 14.03 5.73
N GLY A 33 -6.06 13.30 4.63
CA GLY A 33 -4.99 12.65 3.87
C GLY A 33 -4.61 11.26 4.40
N MET A 34 -3.71 10.57 3.69
CA MET A 34 -3.31 9.19 3.99
C MET A 34 -2.73 9.06 5.41
N LYS A 35 -1.90 10.02 5.83
CA LYS A 35 -1.28 10.02 7.17
C LYS A 35 -2.27 10.12 8.31
N VAL A 36 -3.36 10.88 8.13
CA VAL A 36 -4.40 11.03 9.17
C VAL A 36 -5.33 9.83 9.14
N LYS A 37 -5.79 9.44 7.94
CA LYS A 37 -6.72 8.32 7.78
C LYS A 37 -6.14 7.01 8.31
N TYR A 38 -4.92 6.66 7.91
CA TYR A 38 -4.26 5.41 8.29
C TYR A 38 -3.24 5.61 9.42
N LYS A 39 -3.48 6.59 10.31
CA LYS A 39 -2.52 7.00 11.34
C LYS A 39 -2.00 5.84 12.19
N THR A 40 -2.88 4.95 12.65
CA THR A 40 -2.50 3.84 13.53
C THR A 40 -1.58 2.86 12.80
N LEU A 41 -1.97 2.44 11.59
CA LEU A 41 -1.16 1.57 10.76
C LEU A 41 0.18 2.20 10.39
N ILE A 42 0.17 3.45 9.92
CA ILE A 42 1.39 4.16 9.49
C ILE A 42 2.36 4.35 10.67
N ASN A 43 1.84 4.74 11.84
CA ASN A 43 2.69 4.90 13.03
C ASN A 43 3.27 3.56 13.48
N TYR A 44 2.50 2.48 13.43
CA TYR A 44 3.00 1.14 13.74
C TYR A 44 4.12 0.72 12.78
N LEU A 45 3.97 0.96 11.48
CA LEU A 45 4.99 0.65 10.47
C LEU A 45 6.26 1.48 10.67
N LEU A 46 6.11 2.77 10.98
CA LEU A 46 7.24 3.65 11.30
C LEU A 46 7.93 3.25 12.61
N SER A 47 7.21 2.68 13.58
CA SER A 47 7.79 2.28 14.86
C SER A 47 8.57 0.95 14.80
N GLN A 48 8.50 0.21 13.69
CA GLN A 48 9.22 -1.07 13.55
C GLN A 48 10.74 -0.88 13.46
N ASP A 49 11.22 0.25 12.94
CA ASP A 49 12.65 0.57 12.84
C ASP A 49 12.86 2.08 13.01
N PRO A 50 13.83 2.53 13.84
CA PRO A 50 14.09 3.95 14.05
C PRO A 50 14.52 4.71 12.79
N ASN A 51 15.00 4.02 11.76
CA ASN A 51 15.40 4.60 10.48
C ASN A 51 14.28 4.53 9.42
N ALA A 52 13.14 3.92 9.74
CA ALA A 52 11.99 3.91 8.85
C ALA A 52 11.46 5.34 8.65
N LYS A 53 11.21 5.71 7.40
CA LYS A 53 10.70 7.04 7.04
C LYS A 53 9.67 6.95 5.94
N ILE A 54 8.80 7.96 5.87
CA ILE A 54 7.93 8.15 4.71
C ILE A 54 8.83 8.53 3.53
N VAL A 55 8.80 7.71 2.47
CA VAL A 55 9.59 7.91 1.25
C VAL A 55 8.75 8.61 0.17
N GLN A 56 7.44 8.37 0.18
CA GLN A 56 6.50 8.96 -0.76
C GLN A 56 5.15 9.17 -0.09
N GLU A 57 4.50 10.29 -0.35
CA GLU A 57 3.12 10.54 0.06
C GLU A 57 2.37 11.24 -1.09
N THR A 58 1.19 10.74 -1.39
CA THR A 58 0.22 11.31 -2.32
C THR A 58 -1.17 11.23 -1.67
N ASN A 59 -2.20 11.73 -2.35
CA ASN A 59 -3.57 11.72 -1.81
C ASN A 59 -4.13 10.31 -1.59
N THR A 60 -3.65 9.30 -2.33
CA THR A 60 -4.18 7.92 -2.30
C THR A 60 -3.11 6.89 -1.94
N LEU A 61 -1.87 7.31 -1.66
CA LEU A 61 -0.76 6.40 -1.41
C LEU A 61 0.24 7.01 -0.44
N ILE A 62 0.74 6.20 0.48
CA ILE A 62 1.90 6.50 1.31
C ILE A 62 2.85 5.31 1.33
N SER A 63 4.13 5.57 1.14
CA SER A 63 5.19 4.56 1.15
C SER A 63 6.12 4.82 2.32
N ILE A 64 6.37 3.79 3.12
CA ILE A 64 7.26 3.80 4.29
C ILE A 64 8.44 2.88 3.97
N GLY A 65 9.65 3.40 4.03
CA GLY A 65 10.84 2.67 3.60
C GLY A 65 11.95 2.69 4.64
N LEU A 66 12.62 1.55 4.74
CA LEU A 66 13.94 1.39 5.33
C LEU A 66 14.91 1.11 4.17
N LEU A 67 15.84 2.03 3.93
CA LEU A 67 16.81 1.93 2.85
C LEU A 67 18.20 1.83 3.48
N GLY A 68 18.93 0.75 3.19
CA GLY A 68 20.27 0.50 3.71
C GLY A 68 21.20 -0.11 2.65
N ILE A 69 22.47 -0.23 3.00
CA ILE A 69 23.51 -0.76 2.11
C ILE A 69 23.27 -2.26 1.81
N SER A 70 22.68 -2.99 2.75
CA SER A 70 22.39 -4.43 2.64
C SER A 70 21.07 -4.75 1.94
N GLY A 71 20.28 -3.73 1.58
CA GLY A 71 18.99 -3.90 0.93
C GLY A 71 17.97 -2.82 1.31
N SER A 72 16.74 -3.03 0.85
CA SER A 72 15.60 -2.17 1.14
C SER A 72 14.40 -2.96 1.62
N THR A 73 13.61 -2.35 2.49
CA THR A 73 12.26 -2.79 2.85
C THR A 73 11.31 -1.63 2.65
N ILE A 74 10.26 -1.81 1.86
CA ILE A 74 9.26 -0.79 1.56
C ILE A 74 7.87 -1.35 1.84
N PHE A 75 7.14 -0.66 2.70
CA PHE A 75 5.69 -0.79 2.80
C PHE A 75 5.02 0.26 1.93
N ILE A 76 4.03 -0.15 1.14
CA ILE A 76 3.22 0.75 0.32
C ILE A 76 1.77 0.59 0.78
N VAL A 77 1.17 1.66 1.29
CA VAL A 77 -0.24 1.70 1.68
C VAL A 77 -0.95 2.56 0.65
N SER A 78 -1.83 1.95 -0.13
CA SER A 78 -2.58 2.61 -1.20
C SER A 78 -4.08 2.40 -1.01
N GLN A 79 -4.88 3.43 -1.21
CA GLN A 79 -6.32 3.34 -1.13
C GLN A 79 -6.94 3.44 -2.53
N ALA A 80 -7.82 2.49 -2.83
CA ALA A 80 -8.62 2.49 -4.04
C ALA A 80 -9.99 1.83 -3.82
N TYR A 81 -11.06 2.47 -4.29
CA TYR A 81 -12.42 1.94 -4.43
C TYR A 81 -13.02 1.30 -3.16
N GLY A 82 -12.81 1.93 -2.00
CA GLY A 82 -13.34 1.43 -0.72
C GLY A 82 -12.45 0.38 -0.04
N GLU A 83 -11.29 0.10 -0.63
CA GLU A 83 -10.30 -0.82 -0.10
C GLU A 83 -8.96 -0.12 0.14
N VAL A 84 -8.21 -0.63 1.10
CA VAL A 84 -6.80 -0.32 1.29
C VAL A 84 -5.97 -1.53 0.90
N HIS A 85 -5.07 -1.31 -0.04
CA HIS A 85 -4.09 -2.27 -0.50
C HIS A 85 -2.73 -1.95 0.12
N ILE A 86 -2.20 -2.91 0.86
CA ILE A 86 -0.93 -2.82 1.57
C ILE A 86 0.04 -3.80 0.93
N GLN A 87 1.21 -3.32 0.53
CA GLN A 87 2.28 -4.14 -0.01
C GLN A 87 3.48 -4.06 0.91
N TRP A 88 4.14 -5.20 1.16
CA TRP A 88 5.46 -5.29 1.74
C TRP A 88 6.42 -5.79 0.67
N LYS A 89 7.50 -5.06 0.43
CA LYS A 89 8.52 -5.40 -0.58
C LYS A 89 9.89 -5.35 0.06
N VAL A 90 10.66 -6.41 -0.10
CA VAL A 90 12.05 -6.50 0.33
C VAL A 90 12.93 -6.77 -0.87
N ASP A 91 14.04 -6.05 -0.93
CA ASP A 91 15.14 -6.32 -1.84
C ASP A 91 16.40 -6.46 -0.99
N SER A 92 16.83 -7.68 -0.71
CA SER A 92 18.00 -7.98 0.12
C SER A 92 19.11 -8.57 -0.72
N ASN A 93 20.35 -8.12 -0.50
CA ASN A 93 21.53 -8.71 -1.15
C ASN A 93 21.77 -10.16 -0.70
N VAL A 94 21.30 -10.53 0.50
CA VAL A 94 21.50 -11.87 1.09
C VAL A 94 20.31 -12.77 0.81
N PHE A 95 19.09 -12.26 1.03
CA PHE A 95 17.88 -13.07 0.93
C PHE A 95 17.18 -12.96 -0.42
N GLY A 96 17.59 -12.04 -1.29
CA GLY A 96 16.92 -11.77 -2.56
C GLY A 96 15.65 -10.92 -2.40
N LYS A 97 14.79 -10.97 -3.42
CA LYS A 97 13.57 -10.16 -3.52
C LYS A 97 12.36 -10.92 -2.99
N HIS A 98 11.58 -10.26 -2.14
CA HIS A 98 10.37 -10.83 -1.54
C HIS A 98 9.24 -9.82 -1.55
N GLN A 99 8.01 -10.31 -1.63
CA GLN A 99 6.83 -9.46 -1.55
C GLN A 99 5.64 -10.18 -0.91
N MET A 100 4.82 -9.41 -0.21
CA MET A 100 3.52 -9.82 0.31
C MET A 100 2.51 -8.68 0.11
N GLU A 101 1.25 -9.03 -0.08
CA GLU A 101 0.18 -8.07 -0.36
C GLU A 101 -1.06 -8.41 0.47
N TRP A 102 -1.75 -7.37 0.93
CA TRP A 102 -2.99 -7.49 1.70
C TRP A 102 -4.01 -6.48 1.22
N TYR A 103 -5.27 -6.90 1.18
CA TYR A 103 -6.41 -6.07 0.84
C TYR A 103 -7.37 -6.06 2.02
N PHE A 104 -7.78 -4.87 2.43
CA PHE A 104 -8.73 -4.68 3.52
C PHE A 104 -9.80 -3.68 3.12
N ASN A 105 -11.00 -3.83 3.68
CA ASN A 105 -11.99 -2.76 3.63
C ASN A 105 -11.42 -1.49 4.30
N GLU A 106 -11.66 -0.32 3.72
CA GLU A 106 -11.09 0.95 4.21
C GLU A 106 -11.52 1.34 5.63
N PHE A 107 -12.64 0.78 6.12
CA PHE A 107 -13.19 1.04 7.45
C PHE A 107 -12.88 -0.06 8.47
N LEU A 108 -12.13 -1.09 8.08
CA LEU A 108 -11.69 -2.11 9.03
C LEU A 108 -10.81 -1.48 10.13
N ASP A 109 -10.91 -2.01 11.35
CA ASP A 109 -10.04 -1.59 12.45
C ASP A 109 -8.58 -1.81 12.07
N GLN A 110 -7.79 -0.73 12.08
CA GLN A 110 -6.37 -0.76 11.72
C GLN A 110 -5.54 -1.67 12.64
N THR A 111 -5.97 -1.88 13.89
CA THR A 111 -5.34 -2.82 14.82
C THR A 111 -5.48 -4.26 14.31
N LYS A 112 -6.63 -4.62 13.71
CA LYS A 112 -6.84 -5.93 13.08
C LYS A 112 -6.04 -6.09 11.79
N MET A 113 -5.88 -5.00 11.02
CA MET A 113 -4.98 -4.99 9.85
C MET A 113 -3.55 -5.29 10.30
N ILE A 114 -3.07 -4.60 11.34
CA ILE A 114 -1.74 -4.80 11.93
C ILE A 114 -1.58 -6.25 12.40
N GLU A 115 -2.52 -6.77 13.19
CA GLU A 115 -2.47 -8.15 13.70
C GLU A 115 -2.31 -9.16 12.56
N LYS A 116 -3.11 -9.03 11.50
CA LYS A 116 -3.03 -9.91 10.33
C LYS A 116 -1.68 -9.82 9.64
N ILE A 117 -1.21 -8.61 9.34
CA ILE A 117 0.07 -8.35 8.67
C ILE A 117 1.22 -8.93 9.49
N THR A 118 1.25 -8.67 10.79
CA THR A 118 2.33 -9.11 11.68
C THR A 118 2.36 -10.64 11.81
N ASN A 119 1.21 -11.28 11.94
CA ASN A 119 1.12 -12.73 11.99
C ASN A 119 1.64 -13.35 10.67
N ASP A 120 1.18 -12.85 9.53
CA ASP A 120 1.60 -13.36 8.22
C ASP A 120 3.10 -13.17 7.98
N LEU A 121 3.64 -12.00 8.33
CA LEU A 121 5.07 -11.71 8.22
C LEU A 121 5.89 -12.62 9.15
N THR A 122 5.41 -12.91 10.35
CA THR A 122 6.09 -13.80 11.30
C THR A 122 6.15 -15.24 10.77
N VAL A 123 5.03 -15.75 10.23
CA VAL A 123 4.98 -17.06 9.57
C VAL A 123 5.94 -17.09 8.38
N TYR A 124 5.94 -16.03 7.57
CA TYR A 124 6.83 -15.89 6.42
C TYR A 124 8.31 -15.95 6.82
N GLN A 125 8.72 -15.13 7.79
CA GLN A 125 10.08 -15.05 8.30
C GLN A 125 10.53 -16.39 8.91
N THR A 126 9.66 -17.07 9.65
CA THR A 126 9.94 -18.39 10.23
C THR A 126 10.24 -19.42 9.13
N ASN A 127 9.40 -19.46 8.09
CA ASN A 127 9.58 -20.38 6.96
C ASN A 127 10.84 -20.04 6.15
N MET A 128 11.17 -18.76 6.00
CA MET A 128 12.40 -18.32 5.35
C MET A 128 13.64 -18.82 6.10
N VAL A 129 13.71 -18.59 7.41
CA VAL A 129 14.86 -18.99 8.23
C VAL A 129 15.06 -20.52 8.21
N GLN A 130 13.98 -21.30 8.21
CA GLN A 130 14.06 -22.76 8.12
C GLN A 130 14.68 -23.24 6.80
N LYS A 131 14.51 -22.52 5.70
CA LYS A 131 15.12 -22.89 4.39
C LYS A 131 16.64 -22.72 4.35
N PHE A 132 17.21 -21.97 5.29
CA PHE A 132 18.66 -21.70 5.37
C PHE A 132 19.34 -22.45 6.54
N LYS A 133 18.60 -23.30 7.27
CA LYS A 133 19.17 -24.27 8.22
C LYS A 133 19.42 -25.60 7.52
#